data_AF-A0AAV2BYP3-F1
#
_entry.id   AF-A0AAV2BYP3-F1
#
_cell.length_a   1.000
_cell.length_b   1.000
_cell.length_c   1.000
_cell.angle_alpha   90.00
_cell.angle_beta   90.00
_cell.angle_gamma   90.00
#
_symmetry.space_group_name_H-M   'P 1'
#
loop_
_entity.id
_entity.type
_entity.pdbx_description
1 polymer ?
#
loop_
_entity_poly.entity_id
_entity_poly.type
_entity_poly.pdbx_seq_one_letter_code
_entity_poly.pdbx_strand_id
1 'polypeptide(L)'
;EKGENIIKFVNVHYQQPLPYIIYADFESLIVKEVHTKGNTETIARHVACGYAYIIIGPDGRSVKSIVIYRGENAVQHFMTNILKEKEELAAKL
;
A
#
# COMPACT_ATOMS: atom_id res chain seq x y z
N GLU A 1 7.56 -41.09 9.24
CA GLU A 1 8.85 -40.40 9.02
C GLU A 1 8.76 -38.92 9.37
N LYS A 2 9.89 -38.27 9.65
CA LYS A 2 10.01 -36.79 9.67
C LYS A 2 10.11 -36.30 8.21
N GLY A 3 9.10 -35.60 7.70
CA GLY A 3 9.27 -34.75 6.50
C GLY A 3 8.18 -34.76 5.42
N GLU A 4 7.10 -35.55 5.54
CA GLU A 4 6.20 -35.79 4.39
C GLU A 4 5.10 -34.75 4.12
N ASN A 5 4.97 -33.71 4.94
CA ASN A 5 3.91 -32.70 4.78
C ASN A 5 4.45 -31.35 4.29
N ILE A 6 5.30 -31.34 3.25
CA ILE A 6 5.79 -30.08 2.66
C ILE A 6 5.01 -29.79 1.37
N ILE A 7 3.99 -28.94 1.48
CA ILE A 7 3.29 -28.37 0.32
C ILE A 7 4.21 -27.33 -0.31
N LYS A 8 4.70 -27.58 -1.52
CA LYS A 8 5.47 -26.61 -2.31
C LYS A 8 4.66 -26.18 -3.54
N PHE A 9 4.67 -24.88 -3.80
CA PHE A 9 4.10 -24.34 -5.02
C PHE A 9 5.03 -24.67 -6.19
N VAL A 10 4.64 -25.65 -7.02
CA VAL A 10 5.43 -26.12 -8.18
C VAL A 10 5.16 -25.29 -9.45
N ASN A 11 4.02 -24.62 -9.47
CA ASN A 11 3.48 -23.93 -10.64
C ASN A 11 3.83 -22.43 -10.66
N VAL A 12 5.08 -22.10 -10.36
CA VAL A 12 5.58 -20.70 -10.34
C VAL A 12 5.42 -20.02 -11.70
N HIS A 13 5.55 -20.78 -12.79
CA HIS A 13 5.38 -20.29 -14.16
C HIS A 13 3.92 -19.93 -14.53
N TYR A 14 2.93 -20.34 -13.72
CA TYR A 14 1.53 -19.90 -13.85
C TYR A 14 1.23 -18.63 -13.05
N GLN A 15 2.21 -18.09 -12.30
CA GLN A 15 2.04 -16.75 -11.72
C GLN A 15 1.91 -15.76 -12.86
N GLN A 16 0.89 -14.89 -12.80
CA GLN A 16 0.91 -13.71 -13.64
C GLN A 16 2.21 -12.97 -13.32
N PRO A 17 3.07 -12.70 -14.32
CA PRO A 17 4.22 -11.84 -14.10
C PRO A 17 3.66 -10.51 -13.59
N LEU A 18 3.91 -10.21 -12.31
CA LEU A 18 3.49 -8.95 -11.70
C LEU A 18 4.13 -7.84 -12.52
N PRO A 19 3.35 -7.09 -13.29
CA PRO A 19 3.91 -6.15 -14.26
C PRO A 19 4.58 -4.96 -13.56
N TYR A 20 4.35 -4.78 -12.26
CA TYR A 20 4.95 -3.76 -11.42
C TYR A 20 4.73 -4.05 -9.93
N ILE A 21 5.50 -3.37 -9.07
CA ILE A 21 5.39 -3.34 -7.61
C ILE A 21 5.16 -1.89 -7.17
N ILE A 22 4.25 -1.66 -6.22
CA ILE A 22 4.06 -0.34 -5.61
C ILE A 22 4.56 -0.40 -4.17
N TYR A 23 5.55 0.43 -3.85
CA TYR A 23 5.95 0.69 -2.48
C TYR A 23 5.30 1.99 -2.02
N ALA A 24 4.62 1.97 -0.89
CA ALA A 24 3.92 3.12 -0.35
C ALA A 24 4.07 3.19 1.18
N ASP A 25 4.08 4.41 1.71
CA ASP A 25 4.08 4.67 3.14
C ASP A 25 3.28 5.94 3.47
N PHE A 26 2.78 6.03 4.71
CA PHE A 26 1.96 7.13 5.21
C PHE A 26 2.61 7.80 6.42
N GLU A 27 2.47 9.11 6.48
CA GLU A 27 2.75 9.89 7.68
C GLU A 27 1.45 10.20 8.42
N SER A 28 1.50 10.19 9.75
CA SER A 28 0.33 10.46 10.59
C SER A 28 0.64 11.46 11.71
N LEU A 29 -0.36 12.27 12.03
CA LEU A 29 -0.40 13.09 13.23
C LEU A 29 -1.20 12.39 14.30
N ILE A 30 -0.73 12.45 15.53
CA ILE A 30 -1.49 12.00 16.70
C ILE A 30 -2.38 13.15 17.14
N VAL A 31 -3.69 12.99 16.96
CA VAL A 31 -4.69 13.98 17.38
C VAL A 31 -5.37 13.49 18.65
N LYS A 32 -5.45 14.35 19.66
CA LYS A 32 -6.13 14.03 20.92
C LYS A 32 -7.61 13.76 20.64
N GLU A 33 -8.08 12.60 21.07
CA GLU A 33 -9.47 12.17 20.94
C GLU A 33 -9.78 11.29 22.13
N VAL A 34 -10.57 11.82 23.07
CA VAL A 34 -10.90 11.12 24.31
C VAL A 34 -12.31 10.57 24.21
N HIS A 35 -12.44 9.25 24.15
CA HIS A 35 -13.74 8.59 24.24
C HIS A 35 -13.61 7.21 24.89
N THR A 36 -14.64 6.80 25.63
CA THR A 36 -14.70 5.50 26.30
C THR A 36 -15.67 4.58 25.58
N LYS A 37 -15.26 3.35 25.32
CA LYS A 37 -16.10 2.29 24.78
C LYS A 37 -15.94 1.03 25.63
N GLY A 38 -16.94 0.78 26.48
CA GLY A 38 -16.86 -0.30 27.48
C GLY A 38 -15.73 -0.04 28.46
N ASN A 39 -14.79 -0.98 28.57
CA ASN A 39 -13.62 -0.88 29.45
C ASN A 39 -12.39 -0.28 28.75
N THR A 40 -12.53 0.20 27.51
CA THR A 40 -11.42 0.78 26.73
C THR A 40 -11.58 2.29 26.63
N GLU A 41 -10.52 3.03 26.99
CA GLU A 41 -10.41 4.47 26.78
C GLU A 41 -9.47 4.73 25.59
N THR A 42 -9.99 5.37 24.55
CA THR A 42 -9.17 5.95 23.48
C THR A 42 -8.77 7.35 23.94
N ILE A 43 -7.48 7.66 23.94
CA ILE A 43 -6.95 8.98 24.33
C ILE A 43 -6.47 9.82 23.13
N ALA A 44 -6.21 9.17 22.00
CA ALA A 44 -5.76 9.79 20.77
C ALA A 44 -6.03 8.91 19.54
N ARG A 45 -6.06 9.52 18.36
CA ARG A 45 -6.21 8.86 17.07
C ARG A 45 -5.12 9.31 16.10
N HIS A 46 -4.62 8.37 15.30
CA HIS A 46 -3.74 8.67 14.18
C HIS A 46 -4.55 9.20 13.00
N VAL A 47 -4.17 10.39 12.53
CA VAL A 47 -4.75 11.03 11.35
C VAL A 47 -3.68 11.11 10.28
N ALA A 48 -3.86 10.39 9.18
CA ALA A 48 -2.92 10.45 8.06
C ALA A 48 -2.86 11.88 7.50
N CYS A 49 -1.65 12.41 7.36
CA CYS A 49 -1.37 13.78 6.92
C CYS A 49 -0.51 13.85 5.65
N GLY A 50 -0.05 12.71 5.16
CA GLY A 50 0.69 12.60 3.92
C GLY A 50 0.97 11.16 3.56
N TYR A 51 1.42 10.95 2.33
CA TYR A 51 1.93 9.67 1.86
C TYR A 51 2.99 9.88 0.79
N ALA A 52 3.78 8.84 0.55
CA ALA A 52 4.59 8.72 -0.64
C ALA A 52 4.41 7.34 -1.26
N TYR A 53 4.47 7.24 -2.58
CA TYR A 53 4.58 5.95 -3.26
C TYR A 53 5.46 6.01 -4.51
N ILE A 54 6.07 4.87 -4.83
CA ILE A 54 6.86 4.65 -6.05
C ILE A 54 6.42 3.35 -6.72
N ILE A 55 6.43 3.35 -8.05
CA ILE A 55 6.07 2.19 -8.87
C ILE A 55 7.33 1.66 -9.53
N ILE A 56 7.67 0.41 -9.25
CA ILE A 56 8.84 -0.29 -9.78
C ILE A 56 8.38 -1.29 -10.83
N GLY A 57 8.94 -1.18 -12.04
CA GLY A 57 8.66 -2.08 -13.14
C GLY A 57 9.40 -3.42 -13.02
N PRO A 58 9.20 -4.34 -13.99
CA PRO A 58 9.82 -5.67 -13.97
C PRO A 58 11.34 -5.62 -14.12
N ASP A 59 11.88 -4.53 -14.67
CA ASP A 59 13.31 -4.26 -14.81
C ASP A 59 13.95 -3.74 -13.51
N GLY A 60 13.17 -3.64 -12.43
CA GLY A 60 13.60 -3.11 -11.14
C GLY A 60 13.77 -1.59 -11.12
N ARG A 61 13.37 -0.87 -12.17
CA ARG A 61 13.49 0.59 -12.26
C ARG A 61 12.15 1.26 -11.96
N SER A 62 12.24 2.52 -11.55
CA SER A 62 11.05 3.33 -11.34
C SER A 62 10.34 3.60 -12.67
N VAL A 63 9.06 3.25 -12.78
CA VAL A 63 8.21 3.55 -13.95
C VAL A 63 8.01 5.06 -14.10
N LYS A 64 8.03 5.79 -12.98
CA LYS A 64 7.87 7.24 -12.91
C LYS A 64 8.50 7.79 -11.63
N SER A 65 8.58 9.12 -11.55
CA SER A 65 9.00 9.81 -10.33
C SER A 65 8.12 9.46 -9.13
N ILE A 66 8.71 9.50 -7.93
CA ILE A 66 7.98 9.29 -6.68
C ILE A 66 6.82 10.28 -6.57
N VAL A 67 5.67 9.78 -6.14
CA VAL A 67 4.49 10.60 -5.87
C VAL A 67 4.45 10.88 -4.39
N ILE A 68 4.40 12.15 -4.03
CA ILE A 68 4.35 12.62 -2.64
C ILE A 68 3.12 13.51 -2.49
N TYR A 69 2.39 13.32 -1.41
CA TYR A 69 1.28 14.17 -1.03
C TYR A 69 1.38 14.52 0.45
N ARG A 70 1.12 15.79 0.77
CA ARG A 70 0.98 16.28 2.15
C ARG A 70 -0.23 17.19 2.21
N GLY A 71 -1.16 16.86 3.09
CA GLY A 71 -2.42 17.58 3.20
C GLY A 71 -3.50 16.79 3.91
N GLU A 72 -4.65 17.42 4.05
CA GLU A 72 -5.85 16.78 4.58
C GLU A 72 -6.36 15.68 3.65
N ASN A 73 -7.13 14.74 4.18
CA ASN A 73 -7.71 13.64 3.41
C ASN A 73 -6.67 12.78 2.65
N ALA A 74 -5.45 12.67 3.20
CA ALA A 74 -4.34 11.93 2.59
C ALA A 74 -4.71 10.51 2.17
N VAL A 75 -5.54 9.81 2.96
CA VAL A 75 -6.03 8.45 2.62
C VAL A 75 -6.92 8.47 1.38
N GLN A 76 -7.88 9.38 1.28
CA GLN A 76 -8.76 9.46 0.11
C GLN A 76 -7.96 9.81 -1.14
N HIS A 77 -7.08 10.80 -1.03
CA HIS A 77 -6.20 11.20 -2.13
C HIS A 77 -5.29 10.05 -2.60
N PHE A 78 -4.75 9.27 -1.66
CA PHE A 78 -3.98 8.08 -1.96
C PHE A 78 -4.80 7.04 -2.73
N MET A 79 -5.99 6.69 -2.23
CA MET A 79 -6.85 5.68 -2.86
C MET A 79 -7.24 6.08 -4.29
N THR A 80 -7.62 7.35 -4.51
CA THR A 80 -7.91 7.88 -5.84
C THR A 80 -6.71 7.74 -6.77
N ASN A 81 -5.51 8.09 -6.29
CA ASN A 81 -4.31 8.00 -7.12
C ASN A 81 -3.93 6.56 -7.42
N ILE A 82 -3.93 5.64 -6.46
CA ILE A 82 -3.59 4.22 -6.72
C ILE A 82 -4.57 3.58 -7.71
N LEU A 83 -5.86 3.92 -7.65
CA LEU A 83 -6.83 3.44 -8.63
C LEU A 83 -6.55 3.98 -10.04
N LYS A 84 -6.18 5.27 -10.15
CA LYS A 84 -5.76 5.88 -11.42
C LYS A 84 -4.49 5.22 -11.96
N GLU A 85 -3.49 4.97 -11.11
CA GLU A 85 -2.26 4.25 -11.52
C GLU A 85 -2.58 2.86 -12.07
N LYS A 86 -3.48 2.12 -11.42
CA LYS A 86 -3.93 0.81 -11.89
C LYS A 86 -4.51 0.90 -13.30
N GLU A 87 -5.34 1.90 -13.59
CA GLU A 87 -5.94 2.10 -14.92
C GLU A 87 -4.89 2.47 -15.97
N GLU A 88 -3.99 3.40 -15.64
CA GLU A 88 -2.92 3.83 -16.55
C GLU A 88 -1.91 2.71 -16.85
N LEU A 89 -1.61 1.87 -15.86
CA LEU A 89 -0.71 0.73 -16.03
C LEU A 89 -1.37 -0.41 -16.81
N ALA A 90 -2.68 -0.64 -16.59
CA ALA A 90 -3.44 -1.61 -17.37
C ALA A 90 -3.56 -1.22 -18.85
N ALA A 91 -3.60 0.08 -19.17
CA ALA A 91 -3.65 0.57 -20.55
C ALA A 91 -2.31 0.49 -21.30
N LYS A 92 -1.20 0.30 -20.59
CA LYS A 92 0.17 0.21 -21.15
C LYS A 92 0.65 -1.23 -21.37
N LEU A 93 -0.09 -2.21 -20.85
CA LEU A 93 0.12 -3.65 -21.04
C LEU A 93 -0.71 -4.16 -22.21
#